data_AF-A0A7Y8HZ31-F1
#
_entry.id   AF-A0A7Y8HZ31-F1
#
_cell.length_a   1.000
_cell.length_b   1.000
_cell.length_c   1.000
_cell.angle_alpha   90.00
_cell.angle_beta   90.00
_cell.angle_gamma   90.00
#
_symmetry.space_group_name_H-M   'P 1'
#
loop_
_entity.id
_entity.type
_entity.pdbx_description
1 polymer ?
#
loop_
_entity_poly.entity_id
_entity_poly.type
_entity_poly.pdbx_seq_one_letter_code
_entity_poly.pdbx_strand_id
1 'polypeptide(L)'
;MRIALVTPFDPDATMGKYARLILPSLCKRHNVDVWCPLSSRLIEAQTPVIPFESSLALGDPRLDAYDLLLYQMGNDANHFPRILELSLQRPGVHILHDFVLHHLVSNYYLQLLRHPMGYLHEIEKAYGKAVRRYAEETVAGRNNGLWETDLVSRYPLFEPVLANALGAVVHSNHHLEAVQAVFDGPSTRIDLAVAPVPPRTCLTRAALGVPDDRVLMVASGYINRTKLLHTVIEALHRSPQLSSQALFAVVGQDCPVEGPRLRAMVRDFHLEDCVRFTGYQTEEYLHGWLQNADICINLRRPNTEGASCSVIEQMRHGKPVVVIREGFYAELPDGAVVQAEPDKLDRLHELLLRVVSDKALRERTAAAARDYSSSRFDADSYGERLADFLEEVLAARPRILLRQRVEA
;
A
#
# COMPACT_ATOMS: atom_id res chain seq x y z
N MET A 1 -10.23 27.26 -2.94
CA MET A 1 -10.52 26.82 -1.56
C MET A 1 -9.24 26.74 -0.75
N ARG A 2 -9.36 26.80 0.57
CA ARG A 2 -8.28 26.58 1.53
C ARG A 2 -8.42 25.18 2.11
N ILE A 3 -7.40 24.34 1.95
CA ILE A 3 -7.42 22.91 2.32
C ILE A 3 -6.39 22.64 3.41
N ALA A 4 -6.79 21.88 4.43
CA ALA A 4 -5.85 21.27 5.36
C ALA A 4 -5.57 19.82 4.93
N LEU A 5 -4.39 19.56 4.36
CA LEU A 5 -3.94 18.20 4.05
C LEU A 5 -3.36 17.57 5.31
N VAL A 6 -4.06 16.60 5.89
CA VAL A 6 -3.68 15.93 7.14
C VAL A 6 -2.98 14.61 6.82
N THR A 7 -1.69 14.51 7.11
CA THR A 7 -0.84 13.38 6.73
C THR A 7 0.38 13.28 7.66
N PRO A 8 0.97 12.08 7.90
CA PRO A 8 2.23 11.98 8.61
C PRO A 8 3.37 12.46 7.71
N PHE A 9 3.77 13.72 7.88
CA PHE A 9 4.74 14.41 7.03
C PHE A 9 6.20 14.17 7.46
N ASP A 10 6.53 12.90 7.72
CA ASP A 10 7.84 12.41 8.14
C ASP A 10 8.56 11.71 6.95
N PRO A 11 9.87 11.94 6.74
CA PRO A 11 10.64 11.24 5.71
C PRO A 11 10.61 9.70 5.77
N ASP A 12 10.42 9.11 6.95
CA ASP A 12 10.30 7.66 7.15
C ASP A 12 8.87 7.16 6.86
N ALA A 13 7.90 8.06 6.81
CA ALA A 13 6.52 7.75 6.46
C ALA A 13 6.32 7.80 4.94
N THR A 14 5.97 6.65 4.34
CA THR A 14 5.66 6.56 2.90
C THR A 14 4.60 7.59 2.46
N MET A 15 3.62 7.85 3.34
CA MET A 15 2.54 8.80 3.05
C MET A 15 2.99 10.26 3.08
N GLY A 16 4.00 10.61 3.88
CA GLY A 16 4.64 11.93 3.80
C GLY A 16 5.31 12.17 2.45
N LYS A 17 6.05 11.17 1.94
CA LYS A 17 6.66 11.23 0.59
C LYS A 17 5.59 11.35 -0.50
N TYR A 18 4.49 10.63 -0.37
CA TYR A 18 3.35 10.70 -1.27
C TYR A 18 2.65 12.07 -1.23
N ALA A 19 2.41 12.64 -0.05
CA ALA A 19 1.87 13.98 0.10
C ALA A 19 2.77 15.02 -0.59
N ARG A 20 4.09 14.94 -0.38
CA ARG A 20 5.06 15.81 -1.07
C ARG A 20 4.95 15.72 -2.59
N LEU A 21 4.70 14.53 -3.12
CA LEU A 21 4.58 14.29 -4.56
C LEU A 21 3.35 14.99 -5.17
N ILE A 22 2.20 14.97 -4.48
CA ILE A 22 0.95 15.53 -5.02
C ILE A 22 0.74 17.02 -4.71
N LEU A 23 1.42 17.55 -3.69
CA LEU A 23 1.28 18.95 -3.25
C LEU A 23 1.47 19.97 -4.37
N PRO A 24 2.51 19.90 -5.24
CA PRO A 24 2.69 20.87 -6.32
C PRO A 24 1.49 20.97 -7.25
N SER A 25 0.86 19.83 -7.59
CA SER A 25 -0.32 19.82 -8.45
C SER A 25 -1.54 20.38 -7.73
N LEU A 26 -1.79 19.95 -6.49
CA LEU A 26 -2.94 20.43 -5.72
C LEU A 26 -2.86 21.95 -5.44
N CYS A 27 -1.66 22.47 -5.21
CA CYS A 27 -1.41 23.91 -4.99
C CYS A 27 -1.62 24.77 -6.25
N LYS A 28 -1.72 24.19 -7.46
CA LYS A 28 -2.06 24.96 -8.67
C LYS A 28 -3.47 25.54 -8.61
N ARG A 29 -4.40 24.86 -7.91
CA ARG A 29 -5.83 25.23 -7.84
C ARG A 29 -6.29 25.67 -6.46
N HIS A 30 -5.59 25.28 -5.41
CA HIS A 30 -6.04 25.48 -4.04
C HIS A 30 -4.90 25.98 -3.14
N ASN A 31 -5.26 26.66 -2.06
CA ASN A 31 -4.30 27.02 -1.02
C ASN A 31 -4.26 25.87 -0.01
N VAL A 32 -3.14 25.13 0.06
CA VAL A 32 -3.05 23.89 0.83
C VAL A 32 -2.03 24.05 1.95
N ASP A 33 -2.46 23.95 3.20
CA ASP A 33 -1.54 23.84 4.33
C ASP A 33 -1.45 22.36 4.75
N VAL A 34 -0.24 21.89 5.06
CA VAL A 34 -0.02 20.52 5.55
C VAL A 34 -0.16 20.51 7.06
N TRP A 35 -1.02 19.65 7.59
CA TRP A 35 -1.17 19.39 9.01
C TRP A 35 -0.64 18.01 9.34
N CYS A 36 0.28 17.91 10.30
CA CYS A 36 0.89 16.63 10.63
C CYS A 36 1.03 16.43 12.14
N PRO A 37 0.97 15.18 12.64
CA PRO A 37 1.40 14.90 14.00
C PRO A 37 2.85 15.35 14.22
N LEU A 38 3.20 15.68 15.46
CA LEU A 38 4.60 16.01 15.81
C LEU A 38 5.55 14.89 15.38
N SER A 39 6.62 15.28 14.68
CA SER A 39 7.77 14.44 14.42
C SER A 39 9.07 15.20 14.66
N SER A 40 10.12 14.43 14.99
CA SER A 40 11.51 14.91 15.05
C SER A 40 12.06 15.41 13.71
N ARG A 41 11.50 14.91 12.60
CA ARG A 41 11.92 15.28 11.24
C ARG A 41 10.69 15.54 10.39
N LEU A 42 10.70 16.65 9.66
CA LEU A 42 9.65 17.00 8.73
C LEU A 42 10.21 17.04 7.32
N ILE A 43 9.39 16.62 6.37
CA ILE A 43 9.69 16.77 4.95
C ILE A 43 9.65 18.27 4.60
N GLU A 44 10.59 18.73 3.78
CA GLU A 44 10.54 20.09 3.24
C GLU A 44 9.41 20.24 2.22
N ALA A 45 8.61 21.29 2.37
CA ALA A 45 7.53 21.65 1.44
C ALA A 45 7.57 23.15 1.13
N GLN A 46 7.05 23.51 -0.04
CA GLN A 46 6.88 24.91 -0.46
C GLN A 46 5.65 25.57 0.19
N THR A 47 4.88 24.80 0.95
CA THR A 47 3.65 25.24 1.61
C THR A 47 3.81 25.14 3.13
N PRO A 48 3.05 25.90 3.94
CA PRO A 48 3.13 25.81 5.39
C PRO A 48 2.91 24.37 5.89
N VAL A 49 3.80 23.92 6.78
CA VAL A 49 3.68 22.66 7.51
C VAL A 49 3.41 22.99 8.97
N ILE A 50 2.24 22.57 9.45
CA ILE A 50 1.69 22.90 10.76
C ILE A 50 1.64 21.62 11.60
N PRO A 51 2.61 21.43 12.50
CA PRO A 51 2.56 20.30 13.41
C PRO A 51 1.45 20.46 14.46
N PHE A 52 0.85 19.36 14.90
CA PHE A 52 -0.13 19.35 15.99
C PHE A 52 0.14 18.24 17.03
N GLU A 53 -0.25 18.53 18.27
CA GLU A 53 -0.29 17.58 19.39
C GLU A 53 -1.71 17.04 19.59
N SER A 54 -1.79 15.75 19.94
CA SER A 54 -3.01 14.98 19.91
C SER A 54 -4.04 15.25 21.01
N SER A 55 -3.70 16.00 22.06
CA SER A 55 -4.70 16.41 23.05
C SER A 55 -5.31 17.79 22.77
N LEU A 56 -4.74 18.56 21.83
CA LEU A 56 -5.11 19.96 21.56
C LEU A 56 -5.61 20.22 20.13
N ALA A 57 -5.39 19.31 19.17
CA ALA A 57 -5.91 19.48 17.80
C ALA A 57 -7.44 19.46 17.71
N LEU A 58 -8.14 18.90 18.70
CA LEU A 58 -9.60 18.76 18.73
C LEU A 58 -10.31 20.13 18.72
N GLY A 59 -9.69 21.10 19.38
CA GLY A 59 -10.20 22.45 19.55
C GLY A 59 -9.38 23.53 18.86
N ASP A 60 -8.43 23.19 17.98
CA ASP A 60 -7.63 24.22 17.30
C ASP A 60 -8.54 25.02 16.34
N PRO A 61 -8.87 26.29 16.67
CA PRO A 61 -9.82 27.07 15.88
C PRO A 61 -9.25 27.42 14.50
N ARG A 62 -7.94 27.23 14.27
CA ARG A 62 -7.35 27.42 12.94
C ARG A 62 -7.89 26.41 11.94
N LEU A 63 -8.31 25.22 12.38
CA LEU A 63 -8.93 24.22 11.50
C LEU A 63 -10.29 24.68 10.97
N ASP A 64 -10.99 25.59 11.66
CA ASP A 64 -12.27 26.16 11.22
C ASP A 64 -12.10 27.16 10.06
N ALA A 65 -10.87 27.62 9.79
CA ALA A 65 -10.56 28.51 8.69
C ALA A 65 -10.38 27.79 7.33
N TYR A 66 -10.42 26.46 7.31
CA TYR A 66 -10.30 25.66 6.09
C TYR A 66 -11.68 25.28 5.55
N ASP A 67 -11.82 25.34 4.23
CA ASP A 67 -13.04 24.93 3.54
C ASP A 67 -13.24 23.41 3.63
N LEU A 68 -12.13 22.65 3.56
CA LEU A 68 -12.09 21.19 3.66
C LEU A 68 -10.84 20.71 4.39
N LEU A 69 -11.01 19.63 5.17
CA LEU A 69 -9.93 18.79 5.67
C LEU A 69 -9.80 17.57 4.77
N LEU A 70 -8.58 17.23 4.40
CA LEU A 70 -8.24 16.10 3.54
C LEU A 70 -7.34 15.15 4.31
N TYR A 71 -7.87 14.00 4.72
CA TYR A 71 -7.15 13.01 5.52
C TYR A 71 -6.56 11.93 4.63
N GLN A 72 -5.24 11.79 4.64
CA GLN A 72 -4.63 10.56 4.16
C GLN A 72 -4.74 9.49 5.25
N MET A 73 -5.12 8.27 4.86
CA MET A 73 -5.31 7.15 5.77
C MET A 73 -4.59 5.92 5.23
N GLY A 74 -3.67 5.39 6.03
CA GLY A 74 -2.95 4.14 5.76
C GLY A 74 -2.94 3.22 6.98
N ASN A 75 -2.57 1.97 6.78
CA ASN A 75 -2.58 0.93 7.80
C ASN A 75 -1.31 0.91 8.66
N ASP A 76 -0.81 2.08 9.04
CA ASP A 76 0.36 2.20 9.88
C ASP A 76 -0.02 2.61 11.31
N ALA A 77 0.32 1.72 12.25
CA ALA A 77 -0.02 1.83 13.65
C ALA A 77 0.72 2.96 14.40
N ASN A 78 1.78 3.53 13.84
CA ASN A 78 2.59 4.54 14.51
C ASN A 78 2.22 5.96 14.07
N HIS A 79 1.88 6.13 12.80
CA HIS A 79 1.74 7.43 12.16
C HIS A 79 0.28 7.92 12.07
N PHE A 80 -0.69 7.02 11.92
CA PHE A 80 -2.09 7.37 11.66
C PHE A 80 -3.04 7.47 12.86
N PRO A 81 -2.80 6.88 14.07
CA PRO A 81 -3.79 6.93 15.14
C PRO A 81 -4.26 8.35 15.52
N ARG A 82 -3.37 9.35 15.45
CA ARG A 82 -3.72 10.76 15.74
C ARG A 82 -4.45 11.45 14.60
N ILE A 83 -4.24 11.01 13.37
CA ILE A 83 -4.98 11.49 12.20
C ILE A 83 -6.38 10.90 12.21
N LEU A 84 -6.52 9.60 12.54
CA LEU A 84 -7.82 8.96 12.75
C LEU A 84 -8.61 9.69 13.83
N GLU A 85 -8.00 9.95 15.00
CA GLU A 85 -8.63 10.69 16.10
C GLU A 85 -9.20 12.05 15.66
N LEU A 86 -8.43 12.82 14.89
CA LEU A 86 -8.87 14.11 14.36
C LEU A 86 -10.02 13.95 13.36
N SER A 87 -9.95 12.96 12.47
CA SER A 87 -10.97 12.71 11.45
C SER A 87 -12.32 12.27 12.05
N LEU A 88 -12.30 11.52 13.15
CA LEU A 88 -13.52 11.11 13.86
C LEU A 88 -14.28 12.30 14.46
N GLN A 89 -13.61 13.45 14.64
CA GLN A 89 -14.19 14.63 15.28
C GLN A 89 -14.48 15.76 14.30
N ARG A 90 -13.69 15.87 13.23
CA ARG A 90 -13.81 16.91 12.22
C ARG A 90 -14.11 16.27 10.86
N PRO A 91 -15.30 16.52 10.26
CA PRO A 91 -15.64 15.93 8.98
C PRO A 91 -14.70 16.40 7.88
N GLY A 92 -14.27 15.48 7.01
CA GLY A 92 -13.38 15.79 5.88
C GLY A 92 -13.41 14.72 4.80
N VAL A 93 -12.60 14.89 3.76
CA VAL A 93 -12.44 13.89 2.69
C VAL A 93 -11.34 12.90 3.09
N HIS A 94 -11.57 11.61 2.90
CA HIS A 94 -10.63 10.55 3.27
C HIS A 94 -10.02 9.93 2.02
N ILE A 95 -8.69 9.92 1.93
CA ILE A 95 -7.93 9.16 0.93
C ILE A 95 -7.47 7.87 1.59
N LEU A 96 -8.07 6.74 1.20
CA LEU A 96 -7.74 5.42 1.74
C LEU A 96 -6.66 4.77 0.87
N HIS A 97 -5.42 4.77 1.37
CA HIS A 97 -4.27 4.22 0.65
C HIS A 97 -4.19 2.69 0.75
N ASP A 98 -4.60 2.14 1.90
CA ASP A 98 -4.64 0.72 2.15
C ASP A 98 -6.09 0.23 2.15
N PHE A 99 -6.29 -0.99 1.64
CA PHE A 99 -7.60 -1.64 1.64
C PHE A 99 -7.93 -2.20 3.02
N VAL A 100 -6.93 -2.68 3.75
CA VAL A 100 -7.07 -3.19 5.13
C VAL A 100 -6.54 -2.15 6.09
N LEU A 101 -7.32 -1.75 7.11
CA LEU A 101 -6.97 -0.75 8.14
C LEU A 101 -6.96 -1.32 9.56
N HIS A 102 -6.87 -2.65 9.71
CA HIS A 102 -6.84 -3.34 11.00
C HIS A 102 -5.76 -2.83 11.96
N HIS A 103 -4.53 -2.63 11.51
CA HIS A 103 -3.45 -2.18 12.39
C HIS A 103 -3.66 -0.74 12.87
N LEU A 104 -4.20 0.13 12.01
CA LEU A 104 -4.60 1.48 12.41
C LEU A 104 -5.69 1.43 13.49
N VAL A 105 -6.81 0.78 13.20
CA VAL A 105 -7.98 0.79 14.10
C VAL A 105 -7.68 0.05 15.40
N SER A 106 -7.06 -1.14 15.33
CA SER A 106 -6.69 -1.89 16.53
C SER A 106 -5.66 -1.13 17.39
N ASN A 107 -4.66 -0.48 16.80
CA ASN A 107 -3.71 0.31 17.58
C ASN A 107 -4.39 1.51 18.26
N TYR A 108 -5.24 2.22 17.52
CA TYR A 108 -6.01 3.35 18.06
C TYR A 108 -6.82 2.95 19.30
N TYR A 109 -7.65 1.91 19.21
CA TYR A 109 -8.47 1.51 20.35
C TYR A 109 -7.68 0.77 21.44
N LEU A 110 -6.83 -0.20 21.08
CA LEU A 110 -6.21 -1.10 22.06
C LEU A 110 -4.96 -0.51 22.72
N GLN A 111 -4.13 0.22 21.96
CA GLN A 111 -2.87 0.76 22.46
C GLN A 111 -3.01 2.21 22.91
N LEU A 112 -3.59 3.05 22.05
CA LEU A 112 -3.67 4.49 22.32
C LEU A 112 -4.74 4.84 23.34
N LEU A 113 -5.99 4.44 23.10
CA LEU A 113 -7.10 4.70 24.02
C LEU A 113 -7.18 3.70 25.17
N ARG A 114 -6.51 2.54 25.05
CA ARG A 114 -6.64 1.40 25.98
C ARG A 114 -8.11 1.01 26.22
N HIS A 115 -8.91 1.07 25.16
CA HIS A 115 -10.35 0.89 25.17
C HIS A 115 -10.77 -0.31 24.30
N PRO A 116 -10.60 -1.56 24.80
CA PRO A 116 -10.93 -2.76 24.05
C PRO A 116 -12.41 -2.88 23.68
N MET A 117 -13.31 -2.36 24.50
CA MET A 117 -14.74 -2.38 24.19
C MET A 117 -15.09 -1.52 22.96
N GLY A 118 -14.34 -0.44 22.71
CA GLY A 118 -14.48 0.36 21.50
C GLY A 118 -14.06 -0.41 20.26
N TYR A 119 -12.92 -1.10 20.31
CA TYR A 119 -12.48 -1.97 19.22
C TYR A 119 -13.53 -3.05 18.90
N LEU A 120 -14.06 -3.73 19.93
CA LEU A 120 -15.09 -4.75 19.75
C LEU A 120 -16.41 -4.18 19.22
N HIS A 121 -16.76 -2.95 19.61
CA HIS A 121 -17.93 -2.26 19.08
C HIS A 121 -17.80 -2.00 17.58
N GLU A 122 -16.66 -1.46 17.12
CA GLU A 122 -16.41 -1.21 15.70
C GLU A 122 -16.44 -2.52 14.88
N ILE A 123 -15.82 -3.59 15.38
CA ILE A 123 -15.87 -4.91 14.73
C ILE A 123 -17.30 -5.44 14.63
N GLU A 124 -18.09 -5.36 15.70
CA GLU A 124 -19.48 -5.82 15.68
C GLU A 124 -20.34 -4.98 14.74
N LYS A 125 -20.15 -3.66 14.73
CA LYS A 125 -20.86 -2.74 13.85
C LYS A 125 -20.58 -3.04 12.38
N ALA A 126 -19.32 -3.30 12.03
CA ALA A 126 -18.92 -3.60 10.65
C ALA A 126 -19.31 -5.03 10.22
N TYR A 127 -19.12 -6.03 11.08
CA TYR A 127 -19.11 -7.45 10.66
C TYR A 127 -20.01 -8.38 11.47
N GLY A 128 -20.70 -7.84 12.47
CA GLY A 128 -21.63 -8.58 13.32
C GLY A 128 -20.98 -9.44 14.40
N LYS A 129 -21.84 -10.11 15.17
CA LYS A 129 -21.48 -10.82 16.41
C LYS A 129 -20.51 -11.99 16.21
N ALA A 130 -20.58 -12.66 15.06
CA ALA A 130 -19.70 -13.80 14.78
C ALA A 130 -18.23 -13.37 14.71
N VAL A 131 -17.95 -12.26 14.01
CA VAL A 131 -16.59 -11.71 13.89
C VAL A 131 -16.15 -11.03 15.19
N ARG A 132 -17.07 -10.36 15.89
CA ARG A 132 -16.83 -9.83 17.24
C ARG A 132 -16.29 -10.90 18.19
N ARG A 133 -16.87 -12.10 18.21
CA ARG A 133 -16.41 -13.20 19.06
C ARG A 133 -14.96 -13.59 18.78
N TYR A 134 -14.54 -13.58 17.51
CA TYR A 134 -13.14 -13.82 17.16
C TYR A 134 -12.23 -12.70 17.68
N ALA A 135 -12.66 -11.44 17.59
CA ALA A 135 -11.93 -10.29 18.11
C ALA A 135 -11.84 -10.28 19.65
N GLU A 136 -12.83 -10.81 20.37
CA GLU A 136 -12.78 -11.00 21.84
C GLU A 136 -11.63 -11.93 22.25
N GLU A 137 -11.42 -13.01 21.49
CA GLU A 137 -10.28 -13.91 21.68
C GLU A 137 -8.94 -13.20 21.40
N THR A 138 -8.89 -12.30 20.41
CA THR A 138 -7.72 -11.45 20.13
C THR A 138 -7.40 -10.51 21.29
N VAL A 139 -8.41 -9.78 21.78
CA VAL A 139 -8.26 -8.86 22.93
C VAL A 139 -7.78 -9.61 24.17
N ALA A 140 -8.23 -10.85 24.35
CA ALA A 140 -7.80 -11.70 25.46
C ALA A 140 -6.46 -12.40 25.26
N GLY A 141 -5.77 -12.16 24.13
CA GLY A 141 -4.46 -12.76 23.82
C GLY A 141 -4.51 -14.26 23.49
N ARG A 142 -5.69 -14.79 23.13
CA ARG A 142 -5.89 -16.22 22.81
C ARG A 142 -5.72 -16.54 21.33
N ASN A 143 -5.64 -15.52 20.47
CA ASN A 143 -5.28 -15.65 19.05
C ASN A 143 -4.48 -14.42 18.57
N ASN A 144 -3.99 -14.46 17.33
CA ASN A 144 -3.13 -13.42 16.76
C ASN A 144 -3.89 -12.28 16.04
N GLY A 145 -5.23 -12.26 16.08
CA GLY A 145 -6.04 -11.27 15.36
C GLY A 145 -6.32 -11.61 13.90
N LEU A 146 -7.34 -10.97 13.34
CA LEU A 146 -7.77 -11.18 11.95
C LEU A 146 -6.67 -10.80 10.95
N TRP A 147 -5.86 -9.80 11.28
CA TRP A 147 -4.75 -9.30 10.45
C TRP A 147 -3.64 -10.32 10.20
N GLU A 148 -3.55 -11.40 10.99
CA GLU A 148 -2.62 -12.51 10.77
C GLU A 148 -3.25 -13.67 9.98
N THR A 149 -4.43 -13.47 9.38
CA THR A 149 -5.18 -14.51 8.67
C THR A 149 -5.53 -14.11 7.24
N ASP A 150 -5.79 -15.11 6.40
CA ASP A 150 -6.27 -14.90 5.03
C ASP A 150 -7.67 -14.26 4.97
N LEU A 151 -8.38 -14.17 6.10
CA LEU A 151 -9.69 -13.54 6.20
C LEU A 151 -9.62 -12.01 6.30
N VAL A 152 -8.43 -11.43 6.49
CA VAL A 152 -8.30 -9.98 6.71
C VAL A 152 -8.84 -9.16 5.53
N SER A 153 -8.72 -9.64 4.29
CA SER A 153 -9.27 -8.95 3.11
C SER A 153 -10.80 -9.06 3.02
N ARG A 154 -11.43 -10.03 3.69
CA ARG A 154 -12.90 -10.10 3.81
C ARG A 154 -13.45 -9.14 4.85
N TYR A 155 -12.63 -8.75 5.81
CA TYR A 155 -13.02 -7.89 6.93
C TYR A 155 -12.00 -6.75 7.07
N PRO A 156 -11.92 -5.80 6.12
CA PRO A 156 -10.80 -4.86 6.02
C PRO A 156 -10.66 -3.83 7.16
N LEU A 157 -11.74 -3.53 7.86
CA LEU A 157 -11.89 -2.57 8.96
C LEU A 157 -11.63 -1.11 8.59
N PHE A 158 -12.06 -0.68 7.41
CA PHE A 158 -12.03 0.74 7.02
C PHE A 158 -13.30 1.51 7.38
N GLU A 159 -14.38 0.83 7.77
CA GLU A 159 -15.68 1.43 8.10
C GLU A 159 -15.59 2.48 9.21
N PRO A 160 -14.84 2.26 10.31
CA PRO A 160 -14.69 3.28 11.36
C PRO A 160 -13.98 4.54 10.84
N VAL A 161 -13.08 4.39 9.87
CA VAL A 161 -12.37 5.51 9.24
C VAL A 161 -13.31 6.36 8.40
N LEU A 162 -14.39 5.78 7.86
CA LEU A 162 -15.38 6.49 7.05
C LEU A 162 -16.52 7.12 7.87
N ALA A 163 -16.58 6.88 9.18
CA ALA A 163 -17.71 7.27 10.03
C ALA A 163 -18.07 8.77 9.96
N ASN A 164 -17.08 9.63 9.74
CA ASN A 164 -17.25 11.09 9.66
C ASN A 164 -16.80 11.65 8.29
N ALA A 165 -16.68 10.80 7.27
CA ALA A 165 -16.20 11.21 5.96
C ALA A 165 -17.27 12.04 5.20
N LEU A 166 -16.82 13.13 4.58
CA LEU A 166 -17.57 13.90 3.58
C LEU A 166 -17.41 13.34 2.17
N GLY A 167 -16.37 12.56 1.93
CA GLY A 167 -16.11 11.89 0.66
C GLY A 167 -14.93 10.94 0.79
N ALA A 168 -14.83 9.98 -0.12
CA ALA A 168 -13.80 8.96 -0.10
C ALA A 168 -13.05 8.86 -1.44
N VAL A 169 -11.72 8.82 -1.37
CA VAL A 169 -10.84 8.55 -2.51
C VAL A 169 -10.12 7.23 -2.27
N VAL A 170 -10.11 6.38 -3.28
CA VAL A 170 -9.40 5.09 -3.28
C VAL A 170 -8.60 4.90 -4.57
N HIS A 171 -7.80 3.84 -4.66
CA HIS A 171 -6.86 3.64 -5.78
C HIS A 171 -7.13 2.44 -6.69
N SER A 172 -8.20 1.68 -6.43
CA SER A 172 -8.65 0.54 -7.23
C SER A 172 -10.18 0.49 -7.30
N ASN A 173 -10.73 -0.10 -8.35
CA ASN A 173 -12.17 -0.33 -8.46
C ASN A 173 -12.64 -1.32 -7.39
N HIS A 174 -11.83 -2.34 -7.09
CA HIS A 174 -12.08 -3.28 -6.01
C HIS A 174 -12.29 -2.57 -4.66
N HIS A 175 -11.42 -1.61 -4.33
CA HIS A 175 -11.58 -0.83 -3.10
C HIS A 175 -12.78 0.13 -3.20
N LEU A 176 -13.05 0.71 -4.37
CA LEU A 176 -14.20 1.61 -4.56
C LEU A 176 -15.53 0.88 -4.36
N GLU A 177 -15.68 -0.31 -4.93
CA GLU A 177 -16.85 -1.16 -4.76
C GLU A 177 -17.08 -1.49 -3.28
N ALA A 178 -16.01 -1.82 -2.54
CA ALA A 178 -16.10 -2.11 -1.12
C ALA A 178 -16.51 -0.87 -0.29
N VAL A 179 -15.96 0.31 -0.60
CA VAL A 179 -16.35 1.57 0.05
C VAL A 179 -17.81 1.92 -0.25
N GLN A 180 -18.24 1.82 -1.51
CA GLN A 180 -19.61 2.14 -1.93
C GLN A 180 -20.66 1.20 -1.33
N ALA A 181 -20.27 -0.01 -0.92
CA ALA A 181 -21.16 -0.95 -0.23
C ALA A 181 -21.52 -0.52 1.20
N VAL A 182 -20.74 0.39 1.81
CA VAL A 182 -20.91 0.80 3.22
C VAL A 182 -20.93 2.32 3.43
N PHE A 183 -20.61 3.10 2.40
CA PHE A 183 -20.55 4.55 2.44
C PHE A 183 -21.32 5.16 1.27
N ASP A 184 -22.39 5.88 1.59
CA ASP A 184 -23.30 6.48 0.61
C ASP A 184 -22.91 7.92 0.19
N GLY A 185 -21.78 8.43 0.66
CA GLY A 185 -21.27 9.75 0.26
C GLY A 185 -20.53 9.69 -1.09
N PRO A 186 -20.14 10.87 -1.63
CA PRO A 186 -19.33 10.92 -2.84
C PRO A 186 -18.07 10.08 -2.68
N SER A 187 -17.82 9.19 -3.63
CA SER A 187 -16.64 8.32 -3.63
C SER A 187 -16.09 8.19 -5.03
N THR A 188 -14.77 8.24 -5.16
CA THR A 188 -14.10 8.15 -6.45
C THR A 188 -12.82 7.33 -6.39
N ARG A 189 -12.46 6.73 -7.52
CA ARG A 189 -11.18 6.06 -7.69
C ARG A 189 -10.22 6.98 -8.42
N ILE A 190 -9.12 7.35 -7.79
CA ILE A 190 -8.02 8.10 -8.41
C ILE A 190 -6.74 7.27 -8.33
N ASP A 191 -6.01 7.26 -9.42
CA ASP A 191 -4.93 6.31 -9.67
C ASP A 191 -3.70 6.71 -8.88
N LEU A 192 -3.18 5.83 -8.01
CA LEU A 192 -2.11 6.19 -7.08
C LEU A 192 -0.95 6.94 -7.78
N ALA A 193 -0.67 8.16 -7.34
CA ALA A 193 0.51 8.89 -7.80
C ALA A 193 1.78 8.20 -7.31
N VAL A 194 2.69 7.89 -8.23
CA VAL A 194 3.99 7.29 -7.92
C VAL A 194 5.09 8.23 -8.43
N ALA A 195 6.21 8.30 -7.72
CA ALA A 195 7.35 9.12 -8.11
C ALA A 195 8.02 8.55 -9.37
N PRO A 196 8.57 9.40 -10.26
CA PRO A 196 9.30 8.92 -11.43
C PRO A 196 10.50 8.08 -10.99
N VAL A 197 10.91 7.13 -11.84
CA VAL A 197 12.12 6.34 -11.60
C VAL A 197 13.32 7.28 -11.58
N PRO A 198 14.21 7.20 -10.57
CA PRO A 198 15.39 8.04 -10.52
C PRO A 198 16.33 7.75 -11.70
N PRO A 199 17.30 8.64 -11.95
CA PRO A 199 18.32 8.39 -12.97
C PRO A 199 18.97 7.02 -12.83
N ARG A 200 19.34 6.41 -13.96
CA ARG A 200 20.00 5.10 -13.98
C ARG A 200 21.20 5.09 -13.03
N THR A 201 21.29 4.03 -12.24
CA THR A 201 22.44 3.80 -11.36
C THR A 201 23.60 3.22 -12.15
N CYS A 202 24.83 3.42 -11.67
CA CYS A 202 26.03 2.81 -12.24
C CYS A 202 26.20 1.33 -11.86
N LEU A 203 25.31 0.78 -11.02
CA LEU A 203 25.36 -0.59 -10.55
C LEU A 203 25.10 -1.56 -11.70
N THR A 204 26.07 -2.44 -11.95
CA THR A 204 26.01 -3.51 -12.95
C THR A 204 25.64 -4.85 -12.30
N ARG A 205 25.24 -5.83 -13.11
CA ARG A 205 25.04 -7.22 -12.65
C ARG A 205 26.26 -7.77 -11.90
N ALA A 206 27.46 -7.53 -12.43
CA ALA A 206 28.71 -7.93 -11.80
C ALA A 206 28.90 -7.29 -10.41
N ALA A 207 28.60 -5.99 -10.25
CA ALA A 207 28.66 -5.30 -8.96
C ALA A 207 27.66 -5.83 -7.93
N LEU A 208 26.53 -6.39 -8.39
CA LEU A 208 25.51 -7.07 -7.58
C LEU A 208 25.80 -8.58 -7.41
N GLY A 209 26.90 -9.07 -7.98
CA GLY A 209 27.30 -10.48 -7.98
C GLY A 209 26.40 -11.39 -8.81
N VAL A 210 25.59 -10.85 -9.72
CA VAL A 210 24.61 -11.58 -10.52
C VAL A 210 25.30 -12.15 -11.77
N PRO A 211 25.27 -13.48 -12.02
CA PRO A 211 25.84 -14.08 -13.23
C PRO A 211 25.12 -13.63 -14.51
N ASP A 212 25.83 -13.44 -15.61
CA ASP A 212 25.26 -12.94 -16.88
C ASP A 212 24.37 -13.96 -17.60
N ASP A 213 24.55 -15.25 -17.34
CA ASP A 213 23.82 -16.37 -17.95
C ASP A 213 22.51 -16.73 -17.21
N ARG A 214 22.24 -16.08 -16.07
CA ARG A 214 21.06 -16.34 -15.23
C ARG A 214 19.98 -15.28 -15.41
N VAL A 215 18.71 -15.66 -15.41
CA VAL A 215 17.60 -14.70 -15.34
C VAL A 215 17.46 -14.19 -13.90
N LEU A 216 17.60 -12.89 -13.69
CA LEU A 216 17.49 -12.29 -12.36
C LEU A 216 16.01 -12.00 -12.02
N MET A 217 15.48 -12.74 -11.06
CA MET A 217 14.18 -12.47 -10.44
C MET A 217 14.40 -11.63 -9.17
N VAL A 218 13.66 -10.53 -9.00
CA VAL A 218 13.79 -9.64 -7.82
C VAL A 218 12.46 -9.50 -7.11
N ALA A 219 12.42 -9.79 -5.81
CA ALA A 219 11.36 -9.33 -4.90
C ALA A 219 11.92 -8.22 -4.01
N SER A 220 11.25 -7.07 -3.92
CA SER A 220 11.72 -5.91 -3.15
C SER A 220 10.80 -5.51 -1.99
N GLY A 221 11.37 -4.87 -0.96
CA GLY A 221 10.69 -4.28 0.21
C GLY A 221 10.65 -5.19 1.45
N TYR A 222 10.00 -4.74 2.52
CA TYR A 222 9.92 -5.48 3.81
C TYR A 222 9.46 -6.94 3.64
N ILE A 223 10.20 -7.89 4.21
CA ILE A 223 9.93 -9.32 4.07
C ILE A 223 8.85 -9.73 5.09
N ASN A 224 7.67 -10.10 4.59
CA ASN A 224 6.54 -10.54 5.39
C ASN A 224 5.80 -11.70 4.71
N ARG A 225 4.85 -12.30 5.43
CA ARG A 225 4.08 -13.46 4.95
C ARG A 225 3.26 -13.16 3.71
N THR A 226 2.69 -11.95 3.61
CA THR A 226 1.81 -11.60 2.49
C THR A 226 2.53 -11.60 1.15
N LYS A 227 3.88 -11.46 1.14
CA LYS A 227 4.70 -11.55 -0.07
C LYS A 227 4.84 -12.94 -0.68
N LEU A 228 4.41 -13.97 0.03
CA LEU A 228 4.44 -15.37 -0.42
C LEU A 228 5.79 -15.83 -0.97
N LEU A 229 6.90 -15.31 -0.45
CA LEU A 229 8.24 -15.64 -0.96
C LEU A 229 8.56 -17.14 -0.82
N HIS A 230 7.96 -17.81 0.17
CA HIS A 230 8.06 -19.27 0.32
C HIS A 230 7.56 -20.01 -0.92
N THR A 231 6.48 -19.56 -1.56
CA THR A 231 5.93 -20.20 -2.77
C THR A 231 6.90 -20.15 -3.96
N VAL A 232 7.70 -19.08 -4.05
CA VAL A 232 8.73 -18.93 -5.09
C VAL A 232 9.90 -19.86 -4.79
N ILE A 233 10.28 -20.00 -3.52
CA ILE A 233 11.32 -20.94 -3.08
C ILE A 233 10.87 -22.39 -3.33
N GLU A 234 9.61 -22.74 -3.05
CA GLU A 234 9.03 -24.05 -3.42
C GLU A 234 9.04 -24.27 -4.93
N ALA A 235 8.70 -23.24 -5.70
CA ALA A 235 8.71 -23.33 -7.15
C ALA A 235 10.11 -23.59 -7.72
N LEU A 236 11.14 -22.96 -7.14
CA LEU A 236 12.54 -23.22 -7.48
C LEU A 236 12.97 -24.64 -7.11
N HIS A 237 12.56 -25.14 -5.94
CA HIS A 237 12.86 -26.50 -5.50
C HIS A 237 12.21 -27.55 -6.41
N ARG A 238 10.96 -27.32 -6.82
CA ARG A 238 10.20 -28.27 -7.65
C ARG A 238 10.64 -28.33 -9.11
N SER A 239 11.41 -27.35 -9.59
CA SER A 239 11.86 -27.28 -10.97
C SER A 239 13.37 -27.06 -11.05
N PRO A 240 14.17 -28.13 -11.18
CA PRO A 240 15.62 -28.03 -11.41
C PRO A 240 15.98 -27.19 -12.63
N GLN A 241 15.11 -27.18 -13.65
CA GLN A 241 15.27 -26.32 -14.82
C GLN A 241 15.13 -24.83 -14.45
N LEU A 242 14.15 -24.48 -13.63
CA LEU A 242 13.98 -23.11 -13.16
C LEU A 242 15.16 -22.67 -12.28
N SER A 243 15.57 -23.50 -11.31
CA SER A 243 16.67 -23.19 -10.39
C SER A 243 18.06 -23.22 -11.03
N SER A 244 18.22 -23.80 -12.22
CA SER A 244 19.45 -23.69 -13.02
C SER A 244 19.46 -22.47 -13.95
N GLN A 245 18.30 -21.93 -14.31
CA GLN A 245 18.19 -20.76 -15.20
C GLN A 245 18.05 -19.43 -14.45
N ALA A 246 17.49 -19.41 -13.24
CA ALA A 246 17.13 -18.16 -12.56
C ALA A 246 17.93 -17.92 -11.28
N LEU A 247 18.31 -16.68 -10.99
CA LEU A 247 18.77 -16.24 -9.67
C LEU A 247 17.65 -15.44 -9.02
N PHE A 248 17.22 -15.80 -7.81
CA PHE A 248 16.18 -15.07 -7.09
C PHE A 248 16.78 -14.22 -5.97
N ALA A 249 16.70 -12.90 -6.11
CA ALA A 249 17.14 -11.94 -5.11
C ALA A 249 15.94 -11.38 -4.32
N VAL A 250 15.99 -11.54 -3.00
CA VAL A 250 15.08 -10.92 -2.04
C VAL A 250 15.76 -9.70 -1.45
N VAL A 251 15.28 -8.51 -1.85
CA VAL A 251 15.89 -7.20 -1.59
C VAL A 251 15.05 -6.42 -0.58
N GLY A 252 15.40 -6.50 0.69
CA GLY A 252 14.68 -5.79 1.73
C GLY A 252 15.00 -6.26 3.14
N GLN A 253 14.55 -5.48 4.11
CA GLN A 253 14.72 -5.79 5.52
C GLN A 253 13.85 -6.99 5.92
N ASP A 254 14.42 -7.86 6.75
CA ASP A 254 13.71 -9.01 7.32
C ASP A 254 12.71 -8.57 8.39
N CYS A 255 11.57 -9.28 8.46
CA CYS A 255 10.87 -9.40 9.73
C CYS A 255 11.49 -10.53 10.58
N PRO A 256 11.44 -10.44 11.93
CA PRO A 256 12.10 -11.40 12.82
C PRO A 256 11.67 -12.86 12.67
N VAL A 257 10.49 -13.11 12.08
CA VAL A 257 9.91 -14.46 11.95
C VAL A 257 10.07 -15.01 10.54
N GLU A 258 9.63 -14.28 9.51
CA GLU A 258 9.58 -14.80 8.15
C GLU A 258 10.96 -14.89 7.51
N GLY A 259 11.85 -13.92 7.72
CA GLY A 259 13.21 -13.94 7.17
C GLY A 259 14.01 -15.20 7.54
N PRO A 260 14.14 -15.52 8.85
CA PRO A 260 14.79 -16.75 9.30
C PRO A 260 14.12 -18.03 8.77
N ARG A 261 12.78 -18.06 8.72
CA ARG A 261 12.03 -19.20 8.17
C ARG A 261 12.37 -19.45 6.69
N LEU A 262 12.37 -18.41 5.86
CA LEU A 262 12.67 -18.52 4.44
C LEU A 262 14.13 -18.95 4.20
N ARG A 263 15.08 -18.46 5.00
CA ARG A 263 16.47 -18.91 4.92
C ARG A 263 16.65 -20.37 5.32
N ALA A 264 15.93 -20.84 6.34
CA ALA A 264 15.94 -22.26 6.69
C ALA A 264 15.44 -23.12 5.53
N MET A 265 14.33 -22.72 4.93
CA MET A 265 13.76 -23.38 3.76
C MET A 265 14.71 -23.42 2.55
N VAL A 266 15.46 -22.36 2.28
CA VAL A 266 16.49 -22.35 1.23
C VAL A 266 17.58 -23.39 1.49
N ARG A 267 18.02 -23.56 2.75
CA ARG A 267 19.02 -24.58 3.11
C ARG A 267 18.46 -25.99 3.00
N ASP A 268 17.23 -26.19 3.49
CA ASP A 268 16.56 -27.50 3.46
C ASP A 268 16.30 -27.96 2.01
N PHE A 269 16.13 -27.03 1.08
CA PHE A 269 15.93 -27.30 -0.34
C PHE A 269 17.22 -27.23 -1.18
N HIS A 270 18.37 -26.95 -0.57
CA HIS A 270 19.67 -26.81 -1.23
C HIS A 270 19.67 -25.76 -2.36
N LEU A 271 19.11 -24.58 -2.09
CA LEU A 271 18.94 -23.48 -3.04
C LEU A 271 19.86 -22.27 -2.77
N GLU A 272 20.91 -22.42 -1.96
CA GLU A 272 21.81 -21.33 -1.56
C GLU A 272 22.50 -20.64 -2.74
N ASP A 273 22.79 -21.38 -3.82
CA ASP A 273 23.38 -20.83 -5.04
C ASP A 273 22.35 -20.07 -5.91
N CYS A 274 21.06 -20.27 -5.63
CA CYS A 274 19.95 -19.80 -6.45
C CYS A 274 19.12 -18.69 -5.77
N VAL A 275 19.13 -18.59 -4.44
CA VAL A 275 18.32 -17.63 -3.67
C VAL A 275 19.22 -16.76 -2.80
N ARG A 276 19.10 -15.44 -2.93
CA ARG A 276 19.90 -14.47 -2.20
C ARG A 276 19.05 -13.51 -1.39
N PHE A 277 19.38 -13.34 -0.12
CA PHE A 277 18.79 -12.31 0.74
C PHE A 277 19.81 -11.20 0.93
N THR A 278 19.47 -9.97 0.55
CA THR A 278 20.41 -8.84 0.63
C THR A 278 20.30 -8.05 1.94
N GLY A 279 19.25 -8.30 2.73
CA GLY A 279 18.87 -7.41 3.82
C GLY A 279 18.44 -6.03 3.33
N TYR A 280 18.41 -5.06 4.26
CA TYR A 280 18.12 -3.65 3.94
C TYR A 280 19.14 -3.10 2.94
N GLN A 281 18.66 -2.32 1.97
CA GLN A 281 19.48 -1.69 0.93
C GLN A 281 19.15 -0.20 0.87
N THR A 282 20.14 0.63 0.51
CA THR A 282 19.91 2.04 0.23
C THR A 282 19.05 2.20 -1.04
N GLU A 283 18.46 3.38 -1.25
CA GLU A 283 17.67 3.65 -2.47
C GLU A 283 18.49 3.40 -3.74
N GLU A 284 19.77 3.81 -3.78
CA GLU A 284 20.66 3.55 -4.91
C GLU A 284 20.78 2.04 -5.21
N TYR A 285 21.02 1.21 -4.20
CA TYR A 285 21.14 -0.24 -4.39
C TYR A 285 19.82 -0.89 -4.75
N LEU A 286 18.71 -0.48 -4.14
CA LEU A 286 17.36 -0.95 -4.50
C LEU A 286 17.07 -0.67 -5.98
N HIS A 287 17.32 0.56 -6.45
CA HIS A 287 17.18 0.91 -7.85
C HIS A 287 18.17 0.17 -8.75
N GLY A 288 19.39 -0.11 -8.28
CA GLY A 288 20.33 -0.99 -8.98
C GLY A 288 19.81 -2.41 -9.18
N TRP A 289 19.22 -3.02 -8.15
CA TRP A 289 18.57 -4.33 -8.25
C TRP A 289 17.40 -4.30 -9.23
N LEU A 290 16.50 -3.34 -9.10
CA LEU A 290 15.35 -3.19 -9.99
C LEU A 290 15.79 -2.93 -11.42
N GLN A 291 16.77 -2.06 -11.66
CA GLN A 291 17.31 -1.76 -13.00
C GLN A 291 17.87 -3.01 -13.69
N ASN A 292 18.57 -3.88 -12.95
CA ASN A 292 19.21 -5.08 -13.48
C ASN A 292 18.29 -6.31 -13.47
N ALA A 293 17.11 -6.23 -12.85
CA ALA A 293 16.13 -7.32 -12.83
C ALA A 293 15.68 -7.69 -14.25
N ASP A 294 15.52 -8.98 -14.50
CA ASP A 294 14.86 -9.51 -15.69
C ASP A 294 13.37 -9.72 -15.44
N ILE A 295 13.00 -10.04 -14.19
CA ILE A 295 11.61 -10.25 -13.72
C ILE A 295 11.49 -9.67 -12.31
N CYS A 296 10.40 -8.98 -12.02
CA CYS A 296 10.03 -8.63 -10.65
C CYS A 296 8.96 -9.59 -10.12
N ILE A 297 9.11 -10.00 -8.86
CA ILE A 297 8.18 -10.88 -8.16
C ILE A 297 7.47 -10.06 -7.10
N ASN A 298 6.15 -9.93 -7.24
CA ASN A 298 5.30 -9.20 -6.30
C ASN A 298 4.01 -9.99 -6.06
N LEU A 299 4.18 -11.19 -5.50
CA LEU A 299 3.06 -12.01 -5.09
C LEU A 299 2.52 -11.43 -3.78
N ARG A 300 1.23 -11.09 -3.75
CA ARG A 300 0.58 -10.58 -2.53
C ARG A 300 -0.68 -11.36 -2.25
N ARG A 301 -0.76 -11.98 -1.08
CA ARG A 301 -1.98 -12.62 -0.62
C ARG A 301 -2.04 -12.71 0.91
N PRO A 302 -3.20 -12.42 1.53
CA PRO A 302 -4.38 -11.76 0.93
C PRO A 302 -4.07 -10.35 0.43
N ASN A 303 -4.89 -9.77 -0.47
CA ASN A 303 -4.70 -8.37 -0.88
C ASN A 303 -5.08 -7.43 0.27
N THR A 304 -4.10 -6.70 0.79
CA THR A 304 -4.29 -5.69 1.85
C THR A 304 -4.16 -4.26 1.34
N GLU A 305 -3.70 -4.07 0.11
CA GLU A 305 -3.33 -2.78 -0.46
C GLU A 305 -4.49 -2.18 -1.28
N GLY A 306 -4.67 -0.86 -1.22
CA GLY A 306 -5.59 -0.15 -2.10
C GLY A 306 -5.03 0.01 -3.52
N ALA A 307 -3.71 0.17 -3.62
CA ALA A 307 -2.88 0.02 -4.82
C ALA A 307 -1.41 -0.22 -4.41
N SER A 308 -0.62 -0.86 -5.29
CA SER A 308 0.77 -1.20 -4.98
C SER A 308 1.78 -0.24 -5.59
N CYS A 309 2.34 0.65 -4.77
CA CYS A 309 3.44 1.53 -5.18
C CYS A 309 4.63 0.70 -5.72
N SER A 310 4.94 -0.43 -5.08
CA SER A 310 6.05 -1.31 -5.47
C SER A 310 5.88 -1.94 -6.86
N VAL A 311 4.67 -2.41 -7.22
CA VAL A 311 4.44 -2.92 -8.58
C VAL A 311 4.53 -1.80 -9.59
N ILE A 312 3.94 -0.64 -9.31
CA ILE A 312 3.98 0.50 -10.23
C ILE A 312 5.43 0.95 -10.46
N GLU A 313 6.26 0.99 -9.42
CA GLU A 313 7.69 1.27 -9.54
C GLU A 313 8.40 0.24 -10.43
N GLN A 314 8.16 -1.06 -10.21
CA GLN A 314 8.73 -2.14 -11.02
C GLN A 314 8.31 -2.02 -12.49
N MET A 315 7.05 -1.68 -12.76
CA MET A 315 6.55 -1.42 -14.10
C MET A 315 7.22 -0.20 -14.74
N ARG A 316 7.51 0.87 -13.98
CA ARG A 316 8.21 2.06 -14.47
C ARG A 316 9.68 1.81 -14.80
N HIS A 317 10.34 0.88 -14.10
CA HIS A 317 11.63 0.34 -14.52
C HIS A 317 11.54 -0.43 -15.86
N GLY A 318 10.32 -0.66 -16.38
CA GLY A 318 10.04 -1.45 -17.57
C GLY A 318 10.38 -2.91 -17.33
N LYS A 319 9.91 -3.47 -16.21
CA LYS A 319 10.14 -4.87 -15.85
C LYS A 319 8.84 -5.65 -15.94
N PRO A 320 8.86 -6.90 -16.45
CA PRO A 320 7.72 -7.77 -16.29
C PRO A 320 7.56 -8.10 -14.81
N VAL A 321 6.34 -7.94 -14.30
CA VAL A 321 6.03 -8.21 -12.88
C VAL A 321 5.11 -9.42 -12.79
N VAL A 322 5.49 -10.41 -11.98
CA VAL A 322 4.64 -11.54 -11.63
C VAL A 322 3.84 -11.18 -10.39
N VAL A 323 2.52 -11.18 -10.51
CA VAL A 323 1.57 -10.80 -9.46
C VAL A 323 0.51 -11.89 -9.29
N ILE A 324 -0.27 -11.83 -8.20
CA ILE A 324 -1.46 -12.67 -8.04
C ILE A 324 -2.68 -11.88 -8.50
N ARG A 325 -3.59 -12.49 -9.26
CA ARG A 325 -4.80 -11.86 -9.78
C ARG A 325 -5.86 -11.64 -8.70
N GLU A 326 -5.62 -10.71 -7.78
CA GLU A 326 -6.50 -10.37 -6.66
C GLU A 326 -6.49 -8.86 -6.37
N GLY A 327 -7.63 -8.27 -5.99
CA GLY A 327 -7.73 -6.84 -5.65
C GLY A 327 -7.19 -5.91 -6.75
N PHE A 328 -6.38 -4.92 -6.37
CA PHE A 328 -5.73 -3.98 -7.32
C PHE A 328 -4.94 -4.71 -8.42
N TYR A 329 -4.30 -5.83 -8.09
CA TYR A 329 -3.45 -6.57 -9.03
C TYR A 329 -4.25 -7.19 -10.18
N ALA A 330 -5.53 -7.51 -9.95
CA ALA A 330 -6.42 -8.03 -10.98
C ALA A 330 -6.84 -6.96 -12.00
N GLU A 331 -6.76 -5.67 -11.63
CA GLU A 331 -7.11 -4.53 -12.50
C GLU A 331 -5.96 -4.10 -13.42
N LEU A 332 -4.75 -4.63 -13.21
CA LEU A 332 -3.62 -4.35 -14.09
C LEU A 332 -3.86 -4.99 -15.47
N PRO A 333 -3.57 -4.28 -16.58
CA PRO A 333 -3.87 -4.78 -17.91
C PRO A 333 -3.16 -6.09 -18.24
N ASP A 334 -3.88 -6.98 -18.94
CA ASP A 334 -3.30 -8.17 -19.53
C ASP A 334 -2.11 -7.77 -20.42
N GLY A 335 -1.01 -8.51 -20.28
CA GLY A 335 0.23 -8.24 -21.02
C GLY A 335 1.12 -7.15 -20.41
N ALA A 336 0.62 -6.26 -19.54
CA ALA A 336 1.46 -5.33 -18.77
C ALA A 336 2.06 -5.99 -17.51
N VAL A 337 1.46 -7.09 -17.07
CA VAL A 337 1.96 -7.95 -15.98
C VAL A 337 1.74 -9.42 -16.34
N VAL A 338 2.37 -10.32 -15.59
CA VAL A 338 2.08 -11.75 -15.63
C VAL A 338 1.31 -12.11 -14.37
N GLN A 339 0.07 -12.55 -14.53
CA GLN A 339 -0.83 -12.86 -13.42
C GLN A 339 -0.87 -14.36 -13.14
N ALA A 340 -0.62 -14.73 -11.89
CA ALA A 340 -0.92 -16.04 -11.34
C ALA A 340 -2.36 -16.06 -10.80
N GLU A 341 -3.09 -17.13 -11.09
CA GLU A 341 -4.42 -17.31 -10.50
C GLU A 341 -4.30 -17.72 -9.02
N PRO A 342 -5.08 -17.13 -8.10
CA PRO A 342 -5.00 -17.43 -6.67
C PRO A 342 -5.20 -18.92 -6.33
N ASP A 343 -5.98 -19.65 -7.11
CA ASP A 343 -6.27 -21.07 -6.93
C ASP A 343 -5.24 -22.01 -7.57
N LYS A 344 -4.23 -21.48 -8.29
CA LYS A 344 -3.20 -22.24 -9.01
C LYS A 344 -1.78 -21.97 -8.55
N LEU A 345 -1.62 -21.48 -7.31
CA LEU A 345 -0.29 -21.21 -6.74
C LEU A 345 0.55 -22.49 -6.58
N ASP A 346 -0.08 -23.65 -6.46
CA ASP A 346 0.57 -24.96 -6.52
C ASP A 346 1.28 -25.21 -7.88
N ARG A 347 0.89 -24.52 -8.94
CA ARG A 347 1.52 -24.58 -10.27
C ARG A 347 2.38 -23.35 -10.60
N LEU A 348 2.71 -22.53 -9.60
CA LEU A 348 3.53 -21.31 -9.79
C LEU A 348 4.86 -21.60 -10.51
N HIS A 349 5.49 -22.75 -10.27
CA HIS A 349 6.72 -23.17 -10.94
C HIS A 349 6.60 -23.22 -12.47
N GLU A 350 5.45 -23.60 -13.02
CA GLU A 350 5.23 -23.64 -14.46
C GLU A 350 5.14 -22.23 -15.04
N LEU A 351 4.45 -21.32 -14.33
CA LEU A 351 4.36 -19.92 -14.71
C LEU A 351 5.73 -19.27 -14.69
N LEU A 352 6.48 -19.43 -13.60
CA LEU A 352 7.84 -18.89 -13.47
C LEU A 352 8.77 -19.47 -14.52
N LEU A 353 8.73 -20.77 -14.79
CA LEU A 353 9.53 -21.39 -15.83
C LEU A 353 9.22 -20.82 -17.22
N ARG A 354 7.94 -20.64 -17.55
CA ARG A 354 7.53 -19.99 -18.80
C ARG A 354 8.12 -18.58 -18.91
N VAL A 355 7.99 -17.75 -17.88
CA VAL A 355 8.49 -16.36 -17.92
C VAL A 355 10.01 -16.31 -17.95
N VAL A 356 10.70 -17.23 -17.27
CA VAL A 356 12.18 -17.35 -17.28
C VAL A 356 12.70 -17.85 -18.64
N SER A 357 12.03 -18.80 -19.27
CA SER A 357 12.47 -19.34 -20.57
C SER A 357 12.06 -18.50 -21.78
N ASP A 358 10.98 -17.71 -21.70
CA ASP A 358 10.49 -16.89 -22.82
C ASP A 358 10.97 -15.44 -22.73
N LYS A 359 12.11 -15.15 -23.36
CA LYS A 359 12.67 -13.79 -23.45
C LYS A 359 11.72 -12.81 -24.16
N ALA A 360 11.04 -13.26 -25.22
CA ALA A 360 10.17 -12.41 -26.02
C ALA A 360 8.91 -12.01 -25.24
N LEU A 361 8.37 -12.92 -24.42
CA LEU A 361 7.33 -12.60 -23.44
C LEU A 361 7.79 -11.51 -22.48
N ARG A 362 8.97 -11.68 -21.86
CA ARG A 362 9.51 -10.67 -20.93
C ARG A 362 9.65 -9.30 -21.58
N GLU A 363 10.21 -9.22 -22.78
CA GLU A 363 10.42 -7.96 -23.51
C GLU A 363 9.09 -7.27 -23.86
N ARG A 364 8.10 -8.02 -24.35
CA ARG A 364 6.77 -7.45 -24.65
C ARG A 364 6.06 -6.99 -23.38
N THR A 365 6.11 -7.77 -22.31
CA THR A 365 5.49 -7.40 -21.03
C THR A 365 6.18 -6.19 -20.40
N ALA A 366 7.51 -6.12 -20.45
CA ALA A 366 8.29 -4.97 -19.99
C ALA A 366 7.90 -3.67 -20.70
N ALA A 367 7.74 -3.71 -22.03
CA ALA A 367 7.34 -2.55 -22.82
C ALA A 367 5.93 -2.09 -22.43
N ALA A 368 4.96 -3.02 -22.41
CA ALA A 368 3.58 -2.72 -22.01
C ALA A 368 3.49 -2.20 -20.56
N ALA A 369 4.28 -2.74 -19.64
CA ALA A 369 4.37 -2.29 -18.25
C ALA A 369 4.83 -0.83 -18.15
N ARG A 370 5.88 -0.48 -18.91
CA ARG A 370 6.41 0.89 -18.93
C ARG A 370 5.37 1.85 -19.51
N ASP A 371 4.81 1.53 -20.66
CA ASP A 371 3.84 2.39 -21.34
C ASP A 371 2.61 2.65 -20.46
N TYR A 372 2.03 1.59 -19.88
CA TYR A 372 0.89 1.72 -18.97
C TYR A 372 1.23 2.52 -17.71
N SER A 373 2.39 2.25 -17.09
CA SER A 373 2.73 2.88 -15.82
C SER A 373 3.11 4.36 -15.95
N SER A 374 3.71 4.74 -17.08
CA SER A 374 4.06 6.13 -17.41
C SER A 374 2.84 6.98 -17.78
N SER A 375 1.79 6.41 -18.35
CA SER A 375 0.60 7.18 -18.76
C SER A 375 -0.45 7.34 -17.64
N ARG A 376 -0.36 6.55 -16.57
CA ARG A 376 -1.52 6.32 -15.67
C ARG A 376 -1.28 6.78 -14.23
N PHE A 377 -0.09 6.59 -13.68
CA PHE A 377 0.20 6.84 -12.25
C PHE A 377 0.90 8.18 -12.00
N ASP A 378 0.52 9.20 -12.77
CA ASP A 378 1.14 10.52 -12.78
C ASP A 378 0.63 11.43 -11.64
N ALA A 379 1.55 12.19 -11.04
CA ALA A 379 1.24 13.04 -9.90
C ALA A 379 0.44 14.29 -10.28
N ASP A 380 0.68 14.87 -11.46
CA ASP A 380 -0.06 16.03 -11.93
C ASP A 380 -1.51 15.63 -12.24
N SER A 381 -1.71 14.54 -12.99
CA SER A 381 -3.03 13.98 -13.26
C SER A 381 -3.76 13.57 -11.98
N TYR A 382 -3.05 13.07 -10.96
CA TYR A 382 -3.66 12.76 -9.67
C TYR A 382 -4.20 14.03 -9.00
N GLY A 383 -3.37 15.07 -8.90
CA GLY A 383 -3.72 16.32 -8.22
C GLY A 383 -4.91 17.04 -8.89
N GLU A 384 -4.98 17.05 -10.22
CA GLU A 384 -6.12 17.65 -10.95
C GLU A 384 -7.43 16.90 -10.68
N ARG A 385 -7.42 15.56 -10.79
CA ARG A 385 -8.60 14.73 -10.51
C ARG A 385 -9.03 14.83 -9.05
N LEU A 386 -8.07 14.96 -8.14
CA LEU A 386 -8.36 15.18 -6.73
C LEU A 386 -9.00 16.55 -6.53
N ALA A 387 -8.46 17.62 -7.12
CA ALA A 387 -9.04 18.96 -7.06
C ALA A 387 -10.49 19.00 -7.53
N ASP A 388 -10.80 18.38 -8.68
CA ASP A 388 -12.17 18.27 -9.20
C ASP A 388 -13.11 17.57 -8.21
N PHE A 389 -12.66 16.46 -7.62
CA PHE A 389 -13.46 15.74 -6.64
C PHE A 389 -13.69 16.53 -5.34
N LEU A 390 -12.70 17.30 -4.88
CA LEU A 390 -12.87 18.13 -3.69
C LEU A 390 -13.90 19.25 -3.91
N GLU A 391 -13.95 19.83 -5.12
CA GLU A 391 -14.98 20.81 -5.50
C GLU A 391 -16.39 20.17 -5.48
N GLU A 392 -16.53 18.95 -6.00
CA GLU A 392 -17.78 18.18 -5.95
C GLU A 392 -18.24 17.92 -4.50
N VAL A 393 -17.34 17.42 -3.65
CA VAL A 393 -17.65 17.15 -2.24
C VAL A 393 -18.04 18.43 -1.50
N LEU A 394 -17.33 19.53 -1.73
CA LEU A 394 -17.65 20.81 -1.08
C LEU A 394 -19.06 21.29 -1.44
N ALA A 395 -19.46 21.14 -2.70
CA ALA A 395 -20.82 21.45 -3.15
C ALA A 395 -21.88 20.55 -2.52
N ALA A 396 -21.56 19.26 -2.28
CA ALA A 396 -22.46 18.29 -1.67
C ALA A 396 -22.52 18.38 -0.12
N ARG A 397 -21.52 19.01 0.52
CA ARG A 397 -21.31 19.02 1.99
C ARG A 397 -22.56 19.30 2.83
N PRO A 398 -23.41 20.32 2.54
CA PRO A 398 -24.60 20.57 3.37
C PRO A 398 -25.56 19.38 3.44
N ARG A 399 -25.72 18.64 2.34
CA ARG A 399 -26.60 17.47 2.26
C ARG A 399 -26.02 16.30 3.06
N ILE A 400 -24.70 16.11 2.99
CA ILE A 400 -23.98 15.04 3.67
C ILE A 400 -24.05 15.24 5.19
N LEU A 401 -23.75 16.45 5.68
CA LEU A 401 -23.82 16.77 7.10
C LEU A 401 -25.24 16.66 7.68
N LEU A 402 -26.26 17.06 6.90
CA LEU A 402 -27.65 16.89 7.32
C LEU A 402 -28.00 15.41 7.52
N ARG A 403 -27.56 14.56 6.60
CA ARG A 403 -27.81 13.11 6.66
C ARG A 403 -27.12 12.46 7.86
N GLN A 404 -25.84 12.75 8.08
CA GLN A 404 -25.09 12.21 9.22
C GLN A 404 -25.75 12.55 10.57
N ARG A 405 -26.38 13.72 10.70
CA ARG A 405 -27.14 14.11 11.91
C ARG A 405 -28.46 13.37 12.11
N VAL A 406 -29.03 12.80 11.03
CA VAL A 406 -30.27 12.01 11.11
C VAL A 406 -29.97 10.55 11.45
N GLU A 407 -28.79 10.05 11.04
CA GLU A 407 -28.34 8.67 11.26
C GLU A 407 -27.60 8.47 12.60
N ALA A 408 -27.06 9.53 13.19
CA ALA A 408 -26.44 9.56 14.53
C ALA A 408 -27.49 9.72 15.63
#